data_AF-A0A8J4CWM0-F1
#
_entry.id   AF-A0A8J4CWM0-F1
#
_cell.length_a   1.000
_cell.length_b   1.000
_cell.length_c   1.000
_cell.angle_alpha   90.00
_cell.angle_beta   90.00
_cell.angle_gamma   90.00
#
_symmetry.space_group_name_H-M   'P 1'
#
loop_
_entity.id
_entity.type
_entity.pdbx_description
1 polymer ?
#
loop_
_entity_poly.entity_id
_entity_poly.type
_entity_poly.pdbx_seq_one_letter_code
_entity_poly.pdbx_strand_id
1 'polypeptide(L)'
;MEDSSRGCCPSKEEKDAADAARFGLPDPRELQDDPVLAGCCEEDLQNMRRAEALRTALLAADRSATRLKLQQQALHTLPPPPQQQQQQQQQQHLNKDDFDDLDVDDDDAVLLDLRQRRLAELQRQAAERQQQLTCGYGRVHDLAPGALLERLEALEAPGAAAVTHLAVAGCEVGALLDEHLTCLAHRYPGTFFVRVAVKRGEPLAARLGVEGLPALVCFRAGALVGRAPVSQFGPPGCLVEEEVTSYLRRLHVLREAPGVHDTNTQDEDQEEEEEWKLKPCDLCGRRYPHEHVRAVYSTCHRRSSDGSGDDDVQ
;
A
#
# COMPACT_ATOMS: atom_id res chain seq x y z
N MET A 1 47.74 -26.17 -43.07
CA MET A 1 46.62 -26.83 -42.37
C MET A 1 46.28 -25.92 -41.21
N GLU A 2 45.35 -24.99 -41.44
CA GLU A 2 44.87 -24.09 -40.39
C GLU A 2 43.39 -24.41 -40.19
N ASP A 3 43.12 -25.04 -39.05
CA ASP A 3 41.81 -25.45 -38.59
C ASP A 3 41.14 -24.21 -37.96
N SER A 4 40.28 -23.54 -38.72
CA SER A 4 39.46 -22.42 -38.23
C SER A 4 38.21 -22.99 -37.58
N SER A 5 38.29 -23.19 -36.27
CA SER A 5 37.16 -23.41 -35.38
C SER A 5 36.19 -22.23 -35.45
N ARG A 6 35.23 -22.29 -36.40
CA ARG A 6 34.10 -21.36 -36.49
C ARG A 6 33.17 -21.63 -35.30
N GLY A 7 33.12 -20.67 -34.37
CA GLY A 7 32.18 -20.67 -33.26
C GLY A 7 30.75 -20.82 -33.77
N CYS A 8 30.08 -21.86 -33.29
CA CYS A 8 28.75 -22.27 -33.70
C CYS A 8 27.69 -21.41 -32.96
N CYS A 9 27.36 -20.24 -33.50
CA CYS A 9 26.19 -19.48 -33.05
C CYS A 9 24.96 -20.00 -33.78
N PRO A 10 23.89 -20.43 -33.08
CA PRO A 10 22.66 -20.86 -33.75
C PRO A 10 22.04 -19.69 -34.53
N SER A 11 21.47 -20.01 -35.68
CA SER A 11 20.75 -19.08 -36.54
C SER A 11 19.53 -18.48 -35.81
N LYS A 12 19.02 -17.35 -36.29
CA LYS A 12 17.85 -16.68 -35.69
C LYS A 12 16.66 -17.63 -35.60
N GLU A 13 16.41 -18.37 -36.67
CA GLU A 13 15.30 -19.34 -36.76
C GLU A 13 15.46 -20.51 -35.78
N GLU A 14 16.69 -20.98 -35.54
CA GLU A 14 16.93 -22.03 -34.53
C GLU A 14 16.72 -21.52 -33.11
N LYS A 15 17.04 -20.24 -32.84
CA LYS A 15 16.76 -19.60 -31.54
C LYS A 15 15.27 -19.39 -31.33
N ASP A 16 14.56 -18.92 -32.36
CA ASP A 16 13.12 -18.69 -32.30
C ASP A 16 12.35 -20.02 -32.12
N ALA A 17 12.78 -21.10 -32.79
CA ALA A 17 12.21 -22.45 -32.60
C ALA A 17 12.52 -23.03 -31.20
N ALA A 18 13.74 -22.84 -30.69
CA ALA A 18 14.11 -23.28 -29.34
C ALA A 18 13.32 -22.54 -28.25
N ASP A 19 13.11 -21.24 -28.41
CA ASP A 19 12.32 -20.44 -27.50
C ASP A 19 10.82 -20.77 -27.61
N ALA A 20 10.30 -21.01 -28.81
CA ALA A 20 8.93 -21.49 -28.99
C ALA A 20 8.68 -22.82 -28.25
N ALA A 21 9.58 -23.80 -28.43
CA ALA A 21 9.50 -25.06 -27.69
C ALA A 21 9.58 -24.87 -26.17
N ARG A 22 10.42 -23.94 -25.69
CA ARG A 22 10.56 -23.61 -24.27
C ARG A 22 9.31 -22.96 -23.69
N PHE A 23 8.61 -22.14 -24.47
CA PHE A 23 7.39 -21.44 -24.05
C PHE A 23 6.09 -22.19 -24.40
N GLY A 24 6.19 -23.36 -25.05
CA GLY A 24 5.02 -24.16 -25.46
C GLY A 24 4.24 -23.56 -26.64
N LEU A 25 4.91 -22.78 -27.48
CA LEU A 25 4.36 -22.19 -28.70
C LEU A 25 4.67 -23.08 -29.93
N PRO A 26 3.86 -23.00 -31.02
CA PRO A 26 4.13 -23.71 -32.26
C PRO A 26 5.46 -23.25 -32.88
N ASP A 27 6.15 -24.14 -33.61
CA ASP A 27 7.41 -23.78 -34.26
C ASP A 27 7.14 -22.70 -35.32
N PRO A 28 7.84 -21.56 -35.30
CA PRO A 28 7.69 -20.50 -36.31
C PRO A 28 7.91 -21.00 -37.75
N ARG A 29 8.60 -22.13 -37.94
CA ARG A 29 8.77 -22.77 -39.26
C ARG A 29 7.49 -23.42 -39.79
N GLU A 30 6.63 -23.90 -38.91
CA GLU A 30 5.36 -24.54 -39.27
C GLU A 30 4.26 -23.52 -39.61
N LEU A 31 4.49 -22.25 -39.27
CA LEU A 31 3.55 -21.14 -39.44
C LEU A 31 3.82 -20.30 -40.69
N GLN A 32 4.80 -20.67 -41.52
CA GLN A 32 5.20 -19.89 -42.70
C GLN A 32 4.09 -19.73 -43.76
N ASP A 33 3.11 -20.65 -43.77
CA ASP A 33 2.00 -20.66 -44.73
C ASP A 33 0.85 -19.72 -44.34
N ASP A 34 0.83 -19.20 -43.10
CA ASP A 34 -0.17 -18.23 -42.61
C ASP A 34 0.51 -16.98 -42.03
N PRO A 35 0.65 -15.89 -42.82
CA PRO A 35 1.39 -14.70 -42.40
C PRO A 35 0.74 -13.94 -41.24
N VAL A 36 -0.57 -14.13 -41.01
CA VAL A 36 -1.28 -13.47 -39.90
C VAL A 36 -0.99 -14.21 -38.60
N LEU A 37 -1.08 -15.54 -38.62
CA LEU A 37 -0.79 -16.37 -37.45
C LEU A 37 0.70 -16.32 -37.09
N ALA A 38 1.60 -16.30 -38.09
CA ALA A 38 3.03 -16.12 -37.89
C ALA A 38 3.36 -14.80 -37.18
N GLY A 39 2.68 -13.70 -37.53
CA GLY A 39 2.88 -12.39 -36.89
C GLY A 39 2.45 -12.37 -35.42
N CYS A 40 1.29 -12.96 -35.10
CA CYS A 40 0.84 -13.09 -33.70
C CYS A 40 1.80 -13.95 -32.86
N CYS A 41 2.26 -15.08 -33.38
CA CYS A 41 3.19 -15.95 -32.66
C CYS A 41 4.59 -15.34 -32.49
N GLU A 42 5.06 -14.54 -33.46
CA GLU A 42 6.32 -13.79 -33.33
C GLU A 42 6.22 -12.72 -32.24
N GLU A 43 5.10 -12.00 -32.16
CA GLU A 43 4.84 -11.01 -31.12
C GLU A 43 4.79 -11.65 -29.72
N ASP A 44 4.11 -12.80 -29.59
CA ASP A 44 4.06 -13.58 -28.34
C ASP A 44 5.45 -14.04 -27.89
N LEU A 45 6.29 -14.52 -28.82
CA LEU A 45 7.68 -14.89 -28.52
C LEU A 45 8.51 -13.71 -28.02
N GLN A 46 8.36 -12.54 -28.66
CA GLN A 46 9.04 -11.32 -28.23
C GLN A 46 8.59 -10.87 -26.83
N ASN A 47 7.28 -10.95 -26.55
CA ASN A 47 6.72 -10.60 -25.25
C ASN A 47 7.20 -11.54 -24.15
N MET A 48 7.26 -12.86 -24.40
CA MET A 48 7.78 -13.85 -23.46
C MET A 48 9.27 -13.63 -23.15
N ARG A 49 10.09 -13.34 -24.17
CA ARG A 49 11.51 -12.98 -23.98
C ARG A 49 11.68 -11.72 -23.11
N ARG A 50 10.89 -10.69 -23.36
CA ARG A 50 10.90 -9.45 -22.55
C ARG A 50 10.50 -9.72 -21.10
N ALA A 51 9.45 -10.51 -20.89
CA ALA A 51 8.99 -10.89 -19.55
C ALA A 51 10.05 -11.69 -18.78
N GLU A 52 10.73 -12.63 -19.43
CA GLU A 52 11.82 -13.38 -18.80
C GLU A 52 13.03 -12.50 -18.48
N ALA A 53 13.40 -11.59 -19.38
CA ALA A 53 14.48 -10.64 -19.13
C ALA A 53 14.19 -9.75 -17.92
N LEU A 54 12.95 -9.25 -17.81
CA LEU A 54 12.49 -8.47 -16.64
C LEU A 54 12.51 -9.31 -15.36
N ARG A 55 11.97 -10.54 -15.41
CA ARG A 55 12.00 -11.46 -14.26
C ARG A 55 13.42 -11.72 -13.78
N THR A 56 14.35 -11.94 -14.72
CA THR A 56 15.76 -12.21 -14.41
C THR A 56 16.43 -10.98 -13.79
N ALA A 57 16.16 -9.79 -14.33
CA ALA A 57 16.68 -8.54 -13.78
C ALA A 57 16.14 -8.27 -12.36
N LEU A 58 14.85 -8.51 -12.12
CA LEU A 58 14.24 -8.37 -10.80
C LEU A 58 14.81 -9.37 -9.78
N LEU A 59 14.97 -10.64 -10.19
CA LEU A 59 15.58 -11.66 -9.33
C LEU A 59 17.05 -11.36 -9.01
N ALA A 60 17.78 -10.73 -9.93
CA ALA A 60 19.16 -10.31 -9.70
C ALA A 60 19.28 -9.13 -8.72
N ALA A 61 18.29 -8.23 -8.71
CA ALA A 61 18.23 -7.09 -7.79
C ALA A 61 17.64 -7.45 -6.41
N ASP A 62 16.95 -8.58 -6.30
CA ASP A 62 16.27 -9.00 -5.07
C ASP A 62 17.25 -9.54 -4.01
N ARG A 63 17.46 -8.72 -2.98
CA ARG A 63 18.29 -9.05 -1.81
C ARG A 63 17.68 -10.16 -0.95
N SER A 64 16.36 -10.35 -0.98
CA SER A 64 15.68 -11.37 -0.19
C SER A 64 15.95 -12.78 -0.72
N ALA A 65 15.97 -12.95 -2.06
CA ALA A 65 16.37 -14.18 -2.71
C ALA A 65 17.84 -14.57 -2.41
N THR A 66 18.72 -13.57 -2.36
CA THR A 66 20.13 -13.78 -1.98
C THR A 66 20.26 -14.23 -0.53
N ARG A 67 19.50 -13.62 0.39
CA ARG A 67 19.44 -14.01 1.81
C ARG A 67 18.94 -15.44 1.99
N LEU A 68 17.85 -15.83 1.31
CA LEU A 68 17.30 -17.19 1.35
C LEU A 68 18.29 -18.24 0.82
N LYS A 69 19.02 -17.92 -0.26
CA LYS A 69 20.04 -18.80 -0.83
C LYS A 69 21.22 -19.00 0.12
N LEU A 70 21.67 -17.92 0.77
CA LEU A 70 22.72 -17.98 1.80
C LEU A 70 22.28 -18.83 3.00
N GLN A 71 21.02 -18.68 3.42
CA GLN A 71 20.41 -19.48 4.49
C GLN A 71 20.34 -20.96 4.12
N GLN A 72 19.91 -21.30 2.90
CA GLN A 72 19.87 -22.70 2.44
C GLN A 72 21.26 -23.33 2.35
N GLN A 73 22.27 -22.56 1.92
CA GLN A 73 23.66 -23.02 1.86
C GLN A 73 24.25 -23.28 3.24
N ALA A 74 23.93 -22.45 4.23
CA ALA A 74 24.34 -22.66 5.63
C ALA A 74 23.73 -23.94 6.24
N LEU A 75 22.56 -24.36 5.77
CA LEU A 75 21.91 -25.60 6.21
C LEU A 75 22.47 -26.87 5.54
N HIS A 76 23.16 -26.75 4.39
CA HIS A 76 23.72 -27.89 3.67
C HIS A 76 25.12 -28.33 4.14
N THR A 77 25.75 -27.61 5.08
CA THR A 77 27.07 -27.99 5.65
C THR A 77 27.01 -29.00 6.81
N LEU A 78 25.84 -29.53 7.15
CA LEU A 78 25.72 -30.57 8.17
C LEU A 78 25.65 -31.98 7.53
N PRO A 79 26.45 -32.94 8.02
CA PRO A 79 26.41 -34.31 7.51
C PRO A 79 25.04 -34.94 7.81
N PRO A 80 24.52 -35.83 6.94
CA PRO A 80 23.18 -36.37 7.10
C PRO A 80 23.13 -37.33 8.31
N PRO A 81 22.14 -37.19 9.22
CA PRO A 81 21.87 -38.20 10.23
C PRO A 81 21.25 -39.47 9.59
N PRO A 82 21.41 -40.65 10.22
CA PRO A 82 20.91 -41.89 9.67
C PRO A 82 19.38 -41.89 9.64
N GLN A 83 18.85 -42.40 8.52
CA GLN A 83 17.43 -42.55 8.26
C GLN A 83 16.76 -43.46 9.31
N GLN A 84 15.63 -43.02 9.87
CA GLN A 84 14.54 -43.92 10.19
C GLN A 84 13.19 -43.20 10.11
N GLN A 85 12.26 -43.90 9.47
CA GLN A 85 10.94 -43.48 9.03
C GLN A 85 10.01 -43.19 10.22
N GLN A 86 9.41 -41.98 10.25
CA GLN A 86 8.06 -41.72 10.79
C GLN A 86 7.67 -40.25 10.52
N GLN A 87 7.30 -39.96 9.26
CA GLN A 87 6.65 -38.71 8.89
C GLN A 87 5.13 -38.91 8.97
N GLN A 88 4.45 -38.16 9.87
CA GLN A 88 3.19 -37.43 9.56
C GLN A 88 2.52 -36.70 10.75
N GLN A 89 3.06 -36.67 11.98
CA GLN A 89 2.38 -35.98 13.10
C GLN A 89 3.16 -34.85 13.81
N GLN A 90 4.36 -34.46 13.37
CA GLN A 90 5.20 -33.48 14.10
C GLN A 90 5.27 -32.06 13.51
N GLN A 91 4.53 -31.74 12.45
CA GLN A 91 4.57 -30.38 11.86
C GLN A 91 3.75 -29.32 12.62
N GLN A 92 3.02 -29.69 13.69
CA GLN A 92 2.24 -28.74 14.48
C GLN A 92 2.89 -28.32 15.81
N HIS A 93 4.08 -28.83 16.16
CA HIS A 93 4.69 -28.59 17.48
C HIS A 93 6.06 -27.89 17.45
N LEU A 94 6.58 -27.50 16.28
CA LEU A 94 7.95 -26.94 16.16
C LEU A 94 8.02 -25.42 15.91
N ASN A 95 6.93 -24.67 16.12
CA ASN A 95 6.95 -23.20 15.92
C ASN A 95 6.76 -22.39 17.22
N LYS A 96 6.86 -23.00 18.39
CA LYS A 96 6.73 -22.26 19.67
C LYS A 96 7.88 -22.43 20.66
N ASP A 97 8.69 -23.50 20.55
CA ASP A 97 9.59 -23.85 21.65
C ASP A 97 11.09 -23.57 21.38
N ASP A 98 11.49 -23.19 20.16
CA ASP A 98 12.91 -22.97 19.79
C ASP A 98 13.36 -21.49 19.76
N PHE A 99 12.53 -20.55 20.23
CA PHE A 99 12.89 -19.12 20.35
C PHE A 99 13.07 -18.65 21.80
N ASP A 100 12.87 -19.52 22.79
CA ASP A 100 12.94 -19.18 24.21
C ASP A 100 14.34 -19.42 24.84
N ASP A 101 15.30 -19.99 24.11
CA ASP A 101 16.62 -20.37 24.67
C ASP A 101 17.76 -19.39 24.30
N LEU A 102 17.43 -18.13 24.03
CA LEU A 102 18.41 -17.04 24.04
C LEU A 102 18.32 -16.36 25.40
N ASP A 103 19.09 -16.87 26.35
CA ASP A 103 19.44 -16.22 27.62
C ASP A 103 20.11 -14.87 27.33
N VAL A 104 19.29 -13.86 27.08
CA VAL A 104 19.64 -12.44 27.12
C VAL A 104 19.39 -12.03 28.56
N ASP A 105 20.45 -11.69 29.30
CA ASP A 105 20.39 -11.24 30.70
C ASP A 105 19.12 -10.42 30.98
N ASP A 106 18.20 -11.04 31.72
CA ASP A 106 16.77 -10.71 31.87
C ASP A 106 16.56 -9.59 32.92
N ASP A 107 17.48 -8.62 32.97
CA ASP A 107 17.57 -7.64 34.08
C ASP A 107 16.76 -6.36 33.87
N ASP A 108 16.08 -6.20 32.73
CA ASP A 108 15.21 -5.03 32.50
C ASP A 108 13.73 -5.46 32.50
N ALA A 109 13.17 -5.65 33.69
CA ALA A 109 11.72 -5.87 33.90
C ALA A 109 10.86 -4.79 33.19
N VAL A 110 11.41 -3.60 32.99
CA VAL A 110 10.82 -2.51 32.21
C VAL A 110 10.73 -2.83 30.72
N LEU A 111 11.76 -3.48 30.13
CA LEU A 111 11.75 -3.91 28.73
C LEU A 111 10.76 -5.05 28.48
N LEU A 112 10.64 -5.99 29.42
CA LEU A 112 9.64 -7.06 29.35
C LEU A 112 8.21 -6.50 29.40
N ASP A 113 7.92 -5.59 30.33
CA ASP A 113 6.61 -4.92 30.41
C ASP A 113 6.32 -4.12 29.13
N LEU A 114 7.29 -3.39 28.60
CA LEU A 114 7.13 -2.66 27.33
C LEU A 114 6.87 -3.62 26.16
N ARG A 115 7.56 -4.77 26.12
CA ARG A 115 7.36 -5.81 25.10
C ARG A 115 5.95 -6.39 25.17
N GLN A 116 5.49 -6.74 26.38
CA GLN A 116 4.14 -7.27 26.61
C GLN A 116 3.06 -6.26 26.21
N ARG A 117 3.22 -4.99 26.58
CA ARG A 117 2.29 -3.91 26.19
C ARG A 117 2.20 -3.75 24.67
N ARG A 118 3.34 -3.74 23.98
CA ARG A 118 3.36 -3.67 22.50
C ARG A 118 2.70 -4.89 21.86
N LEU A 119 2.97 -6.09 22.38
CA LEU A 119 2.33 -7.32 21.89
C LEU A 119 0.81 -7.29 22.07
N ALA A 120 0.34 -6.85 23.23
CA ALA A 120 -1.09 -6.70 23.50
C ALA A 120 -1.76 -5.66 22.59
N GLU A 121 -1.08 -4.54 22.34
CA GLU A 121 -1.55 -3.51 21.41
C GLU A 121 -1.66 -4.05 19.97
N LEU A 122 -0.61 -4.73 19.48
CA LEU A 122 -0.61 -5.35 18.15
C LEU A 122 -1.70 -6.42 18.01
N GLN A 123 -1.90 -7.26 19.03
CA GLN A 123 -2.96 -8.27 19.05
C GLN A 123 -4.35 -7.63 18.98
N ARG A 124 -4.57 -6.56 19.75
CA ARG A 124 -5.84 -5.82 19.73
C ARG A 124 -6.09 -5.22 18.34
N GLN A 125 -5.10 -4.56 17.74
CA GLN A 125 -5.21 -4.00 16.40
C GLN A 125 -5.49 -5.07 15.34
N ALA A 126 -4.85 -6.24 15.45
CA ALA A 126 -5.09 -7.36 14.54
C ALA A 126 -6.52 -7.92 14.68
N ALA A 127 -7.02 -8.04 15.91
CA ALA A 127 -8.40 -8.49 16.17
C ALA A 127 -9.43 -7.49 15.64
N GLU A 128 -9.24 -6.18 15.87
CA GLU A 128 -10.10 -5.13 15.34
C GLU A 128 -10.13 -5.15 13.80
N ARG A 129 -8.98 -5.32 13.15
CA ARG A 129 -8.87 -5.44 11.69
C ARG A 129 -9.58 -6.68 11.16
N GLN A 130 -9.40 -7.83 11.81
CA GLN A 130 -10.09 -9.06 11.42
C GLN A 130 -11.60 -8.91 11.56
N GLN A 131 -12.08 -8.28 12.64
CA GLN A 131 -13.50 -8.00 12.83
C GLN A 131 -14.04 -7.08 11.73
N GLN A 132 -13.34 -6.00 11.40
CA GLN A 132 -13.74 -5.09 10.31
C GLN A 132 -13.81 -5.82 8.96
N LEU A 133 -12.85 -6.68 8.65
CA LEU A 133 -12.90 -7.52 7.44
C LEU A 133 -14.12 -8.45 7.44
N THR A 134 -14.42 -9.09 8.58
CA THR A 134 -15.61 -9.96 8.69
C THR A 134 -16.93 -9.20 8.56
N CYS A 135 -17.00 -7.97 9.05
CA CYS A 135 -18.15 -7.08 8.91
C CYS A 135 -18.29 -6.50 7.49
N GLY A 136 -17.30 -6.75 6.62
CA GLY A 136 -17.27 -6.35 5.23
C GLY A 136 -16.86 -4.89 5.02
N TYR A 137 -16.09 -4.29 5.93
CA TYR A 137 -15.51 -2.97 5.67
C TYR A 137 -14.59 -3.01 4.44
N GLY A 138 -14.34 -1.85 3.82
CA GLY A 138 -13.55 -1.76 2.59
C GLY A 138 -14.37 -1.76 1.29
N ARG A 139 -15.70 -1.87 1.38
CA ARG A 139 -16.63 -1.81 0.23
C ARG A 139 -17.93 -1.09 0.58
N VAL A 140 -18.67 -0.67 -0.44
CA VAL A 140 -20.03 -0.13 -0.29
C VAL A 140 -21.04 -1.29 -0.21
N HIS A 141 -21.93 -1.25 0.77
CA HIS A 141 -22.98 -2.26 0.93
C HIS A 141 -24.34 -1.74 0.51
N ASP A 142 -25.07 -2.57 -0.23
CA ASP A 142 -26.46 -2.31 -0.56
C ASP A 142 -27.40 -2.81 0.53
N LEU A 143 -28.16 -1.89 1.12
CA LEU A 143 -29.13 -2.20 2.17
C LEU A 143 -30.54 -1.73 1.80
N ALA A 144 -31.53 -2.50 2.25
CA ALA A 144 -32.91 -2.08 2.20
C ALA A 144 -33.15 -0.93 3.21
N PRO A 145 -34.03 0.03 2.91
CA PRO A 145 -34.34 1.16 3.79
C PRO A 145 -34.74 0.75 5.22
N GLY A 146 -35.47 -0.36 5.37
CA GLY A 146 -35.87 -0.89 6.67
C GLY A 146 -34.72 -1.45 7.51
N ALA A 147 -33.65 -1.94 6.89
CA ALA A 147 -32.53 -2.57 7.57
C ALA A 147 -31.42 -1.57 7.97
N LEU A 148 -31.50 -0.32 7.50
CA LEU A 148 -30.44 0.67 7.73
C LEU A 148 -30.24 0.94 9.23
N LEU A 149 -31.32 1.18 9.97
CA LEU A 149 -31.22 1.57 11.38
C LEU A 149 -30.70 0.42 12.25
N GLU A 150 -31.23 -0.79 12.06
CA GLU A 150 -30.75 -1.99 12.76
C GLU A 150 -29.25 -2.22 12.49
N ARG A 151 -28.79 -1.96 11.25
CA ARG A 151 -27.38 -2.06 10.91
C ARG A 151 -26.54 -0.97 11.57
N LEU A 152 -27.04 0.26 11.68
CA LEU A 152 -26.33 1.36 12.34
C LEU A 152 -26.26 1.18 13.87
N GLU A 153 -27.30 0.62 14.49
CA GLU A 153 -27.32 0.23 15.91
C GLU A 153 -26.28 -0.87 16.20
N ALA A 154 -26.12 -1.83 15.28
CA ALA A 154 -25.04 -2.82 15.40
C ALA A 154 -23.62 -2.22 15.30
N LEU A 155 -23.50 -0.97 14.82
CA LEU A 155 -22.25 -0.22 14.67
C LEU A 155 -22.02 0.77 15.83
N GLU A 156 -22.49 0.45 17.04
CA GLU A 156 -22.29 1.25 18.26
C GLU A 156 -20.89 1.14 18.89
N ALA A 157 -19.99 0.35 18.30
CA ALA A 157 -18.63 0.22 18.81
C ALA A 157 -17.94 1.61 18.91
N PRO A 158 -17.18 1.87 19.99
CA PRO A 158 -16.47 3.15 20.16
C PRO A 158 -15.60 3.48 18.95
N GLY A 159 -15.91 4.60 18.29
CA GLY A 159 -15.22 5.07 17.09
C GLY A 159 -15.75 4.51 15.77
N ALA A 160 -16.72 3.59 15.74
CA ALA A 160 -17.34 3.17 14.48
C ALA A 160 -17.95 4.37 13.76
N ALA A 161 -17.68 4.48 12.47
CA ALA A 161 -18.22 5.52 11.60
C ALA A 161 -18.91 4.88 10.40
N ALA A 162 -20.03 5.46 9.98
CA ALA A 162 -20.77 5.01 8.82
C ALA A 162 -21.17 6.17 7.92
N VAL A 163 -21.07 5.94 6.61
CA VAL A 163 -21.48 6.88 5.56
C VAL A 163 -22.56 6.20 4.74
N THR A 164 -23.74 6.81 4.68
CA THR A 164 -24.90 6.27 3.98
C THR A 164 -25.32 7.20 2.85
N HIS A 165 -25.32 6.68 1.62
CA HIS A 165 -25.92 7.33 0.46
C HIS A 165 -27.37 6.88 0.31
N LEU A 166 -28.30 7.84 0.41
CA LEU A 166 -29.71 7.68 0.07
C LEU A 166 -29.87 7.90 -1.44
N ALA A 167 -29.75 6.80 -2.20
CA ALA A 167 -29.73 6.80 -3.64
C ALA A 167 -31.16 6.82 -4.22
N VAL A 168 -31.37 7.64 -5.27
CA VAL A 168 -32.62 7.65 -6.04
C VAL A 168 -32.34 7.07 -7.42
N ALA A 169 -33.14 6.07 -7.82
CA ALA A 169 -32.99 5.43 -9.12
C ALA A 169 -33.11 6.45 -10.27
N GLY A 170 -32.19 6.39 -11.23
CA GLY A 170 -32.15 7.28 -12.39
C GLY A 170 -31.51 8.65 -12.15
N CYS A 171 -30.89 8.89 -10.99
CA CYS A 171 -30.14 10.11 -10.74
C CYS A 171 -28.65 9.93 -11.10
N GLU A 172 -28.19 10.65 -12.13
CA GLU A 172 -26.79 10.58 -12.62
C GLU A 172 -25.77 11.03 -11.54
N VAL A 173 -26.06 12.13 -10.85
CA VAL A 173 -25.17 12.64 -9.78
C VAL A 173 -25.08 11.66 -8.61
N GLY A 174 -26.15 10.89 -8.35
CA GLY A 174 -26.13 9.80 -7.38
C GLY A 174 -25.21 8.66 -7.80
N ALA A 175 -25.19 8.31 -9.09
CA ALA A 175 -24.29 7.29 -9.60
C ALA A 175 -22.81 7.70 -9.50
N LEU A 176 -22.50 8.97 -9.81
CA LEU A 176 -21.15 9.53 -9.60
C LEU A 176 -20.73 9.44 -8.12
N LEU A 177 -21.67 9.71 -7.21
CA LEU A 177 -21.38 9.59 -5.78
C LEU A 177 -21.13 8.13 -5.38
N ASP A 178 -21.85 7.17 -5.94
CA ASP A 178 -21.61 5.74 -5.68
C ASP A 178 -20.21 5.29 -6.12
N GLU A 179 -19.74 5.76 -7.28
CA GLU A 179 -18.38 5.50 -7.77
C GLU A 179 -17.33 6.09 -6.80
N HIS A 180 -17.50 7.36 -6.41
CA HIS A 180 -16.60 8.00 -5.45
C HIS A 180 -16.59 7.32 -4.08
N LEU A 181 -17.77 6.97 -3.54
CA LEU A 181 -17.87 6.24 -2.27
C LEU A 181 -17.25 4.84 -2.37
N THR A 182 -17.25 4.22 -3.55
CA THR A 182 -16.54 2.96 -3.77
C THR A 182 -15.03 3.17 -3.64
N CYS A 183 -14.47 4.22 -4.24
CA CYS A 183 -13.06 4.57 -4.07
C CYS A 183 -12.73 4.86 -2.59
N LEU A 184 -13.56 5.65 -1.91
CA LEU A 184 -13.39 5.97 -0.50
C LEU A 184 -13.52 4.76 0.42
N ALA A 185 -14.38 3.79 0.09
CA ALA A 185 -14.51 2.57 0.87
C ALA A 185 -13.22 1.76 0.88
N HIS A 186 -12.54 1.66 -0.26
CA HIS A 186 -11.24 0.99 -0.35
C HIS A 186 -10.15 1.76 0.41
N ARG A 187 -10.13 3.10 0.30
CA ARG A 187 -9.13 3.96 0.96
C ARG A 187 -9.31 4.04 2.48
N TYR A 188 -10.55 4.01 2.96
CA TYR A 188 -10.90 4.19 4.38
C TYR A 188 -11.60 2.96 4.96
N PRO A 189 -10.88 1.83 5.12
CA PRO A 189 -11.45 0.58 5.63
C PRO A 189 -11.90 0.66 7.10
N GLY A 190 -11.61 1.73 7.83
CA GLY A 190 -12.20 1.97 9.16
C GLY A 190 -13.62 2.55 9.12
N THR A 191 -14.15 2.84 7.93
CA THR A 191 -15.45 3.48 7.72
C THR A 191 -16.41 2.52 7.03
N PHE A 192 -17.64 2.44 7.52
CA PHE A 192 -18.66 1.58 6.94
C PHE A 192 -19.48 2.34 5.88
N PHE A 193 -19.34 1.98 4.61
CA PHE A 193 -20.06 2.63 3.51
C PHE A 193 -21.31 1.85 3.11
N VAL A 194 -22.42 2.56 2.94
CA VAL A 194 -23.72 1.97 2.63
C VAL A 194 -24.42 2.77 1.54
N ARG A 195 -25.02 2.07 0.58
CA ARG A 195 -26.01 2.61 -0.36
C ARG A 195 -27.40 2.08 0.01
N VAL A 196 -28.37 2.98 0.07
CA VAL A 196 -29.78 2.65 0.33
C VAL A 196 -30.62 3.25 -0.78
N ALA A 197 -31.23 2.41 -1.59
CA ALA A 197 -32.15 2.84 -2.63
C ALA A 197 -33.46 3.32 -1.99
N VAL A 198 -33.78 4.60 -2.13
CA VAL A 198 -34.98 5.23 -1.59
C VAL A 198 -35.88 5.78 -2.70
N LYS A 199 -37.19 5.73 -2.45
CA LYS A 199 -38.20 6.37 -3.31
C LYS A 199 -38.54 7.75 -2.78
N ARG A 200 -39.02 8.64 -3.66
CA ARG A 200 -39.56 9.93 -3.23
C ARG A 200 -40.77 9.70 -2.32
N GLY A 201 -40.77 10.35 -1.15
CA GLY A 201 -41.82 10.20 -0.14
C GLY A 201 -41.62 9.04 0.83
N GLU A 202 -40.50 8.31 0.74
CA GLU A 202 -40.19 7.25 1.69
C GLU A 202 -39.90 7.84 3.09
N PRO A 203 -40.46 7.27 4.19
CA PRO A 203 -40.38 7.88 5.51
C PRO A 203 -38.95 7.96 6.05
N LEU A 204 -38.01 7.19 5.50
CA LEU A 204 -36.61 7.20 5.92
C LEU A 204 -35.96 8.59 5.77
N ALA A 205 -36.18 9.27 4.65
CA ALA A 205 -35.62 10.61 4.42
C ALA A 205 -36.17 11.63 5.44
N ALA A 206 -37.46 11.55 5.75
CA ALA A 206 -38.11 12.39 6.76
C ALA A 206 -37.59 12.09 8.18
N ARG A 207 -37.41 10.81 8.53
CA ARG A 207 -36.87 10.38 9.83
C ARG A 207 -35.43 10.84 10.05
N LEU A 208 -34.62 10.86 8.99
CA LEU A 208 -33.24 11.37 9.02
C LEU A 208 -33.18 12.91 8.87
N GLY A 209 -34.33 13.56 8.63
CA GLY A 209 -34.45 15.00 8.46
C GLY A 209 -33.66 15.55 7.28
N VAL A 210 -33.63 14.80 6.18
CA VAL A 210 -32.92 15.18 4.96
C VAL A 210 -33.83 16.04 4.09
N GLU A 211 -33.33 17.21 3.66
CA GLU A 211 -34.13 18.22 2.94
C GLU A 211 -34.29 17.93 1.44
N GLY A 212 -33.41 17.13 0.84
CA GLY A 212 -33.43 16.79 -0.58
C GLY A 212 -32.83 15.41 -0.87
N LEU A 213 -33.24 14.77 -1.97
CA LEU A 213 -32.71 13.48 -2.42
C LEU A 213 -32.14 13.61 -3.85
N PRO A 214 -31.07 12.87 -4.21
CA PRO A 214 -30.29 11.98 -3.35
C PRO A 214 -29.51 12.75 -2.26
N ALA A 215 -29.10 12.05 -1.22
CA ALA A 215 -28.39 12.65 -0.07
C ALA A 215 -27.39 11.73 0.59
N LEU A 216 -26.45 12.34 1.29
CA LEU A 216 -25.43 11.69 2.07
C LEU A 216 -25.68 11.94 3.57
N VAL A 217 -25.65 10.87 4.36
CA VAL A 217 -25.92 10.87 5.80
C VAL A 217 -24.77 10.20 6.53
N CYS A 218 -24.28 10.84 7.58
CA CYS A 218 -23.07 10.42 8.28
C CYS A 218 -23.37 10.09 9.73
N PHE A 219 -22.85 8.97 10.22
CA PHE A 219 -23.00 8.51 11.59
C PHE A 219 -21.64 8.26 12.24
N ARG A 220 -21.57 8.50 13.55
CA ARG A 220 -20.41 8.18 14.38
C ARG A 220 -20.88 7.65 15.73
N ALA A 221 -20.44 6.45 16.09
CA ALA A 221 -20.87 5.73 17.29
C ALA A 221 -22.41 5.71 17.43
N GLY A 222 -23.11 5.36 16.34
CA GLY A 222 -24.58 5.35 16.27
C GLY A 222 -25.26 6.72 16.16
N ALA A 223 -24.58 7.83 16.45
CA ALA A 223 -25.17 9.16 16.40
C ALA A 223 -25.07 9.80 15.01
N LEU A 224 -26.14 10.49 14.57
CA LEU A 224 -26.15 11.28 13.35
C LEU A 224 -25.25 12.52 13.52
N VAL A 225 -24.20 12.63 12.70
CA VAL A 225 -23.24 13.75 12.74
C VAL A 225 -23.36 14.70 11.57
N GLY A 226 -23.96 14.28 10.46
CA GLY A 226 -24.14 15.15 9.31
C GLY A 226 -25.14 14.60 8.29
N ARG A 227 -25.71 15.53 7.53
CA ARG A 227 -26.63 15.28 6.42
C ARG A 227 -26.43 16.36 5.36
N ALA A 228 -26.33 15.95 4.10
CA ALA A 228 -26.15 16.86 2.99
C ALA A 228 -26.88 16.32 1.75
N PRO A 229 -27.72 17.12 1.08
CA PRO A 229 -28.20 16.74 -0.25
C PRO A 229 -27.03 16.72 -1.22
N VAL A 230 -27.06 15.82 -2.20
CA VAL A 230 -25.93 15.70 -3.15
C VAL A 230 -25.72 16.97 -3.98
N SER A 231 -26.78 17.77 -4.18
CA SER A 231 -26.71 19.09 -4.83
C SER A 231 -25.85 20.12 -4.11
N GLN A 232 -25.37 19.83 -2.90
CA GLN A 232 -24.43 20.69 -2.18
C GLN A 232 -23.00 20.55 -2.71
N PHE A 233 -22.65 19.42 -3.34
CA PHE A 233 -21.29 19.06 -3.70
C PHE A 233 -20.94 19.44 -5.14
N GLY A 234 -21.28 20.66 -5.54
CA GLY A 234 -20.98 21.21 -6.85
C GLY A 234 -22.20 21.67 -7.65
N PRO A 235 -21.97 22.09 -8.91
CA PRO A 235 -23.02 22.58 -9.78
C PRO A 235 -24.08 21.52 -10.12
N PRO A 236 -25.30 21.93 -10.53
CA PRO A 236 -26.34 20.99 -10.94
C PRO A 236 -25.85 20.05 -12.06
N GLY A 237 -25.97 18.73 -11.84
CA GLY A 237 -25.55 17.71 -12.81
C GLY A 237 -24.08 17.29 -12.69
N CYS A 238 -23.30 17.95 -11.83
CA CYS A 238 -21.90 17.58 -11.57
C CYS A 238 -21.73 17.20 -10.10
N LEU A 239 -20.70 16.39 -9.82
CA LEU A 239 -20.24 16.08 -8.47
C LEU A 239 -18.77 16.47 -8.37
N VAL A 240 -18.43 17.31 -7.39
CA VAL A 240 -17.06 17.64 -7.04
C VAL A 240 -16.63 16.70 -5.92
N GLU A 241 -15.90 15.64 -6.29
CA GLU A 241 -15.45 14.58 -5.36
C GLU A 241 -14.70 15.12 -4.15
N GLU A 242 -13.88 16.16 -4.34
CA GLU A 242 -13.10 16.76 -3.25
C GLU A 242 -13.99 17.46 -2.21
N GLU A 243 -15.11 18.07 -2.62
CA GLU A 243 -16.06 18.65 -1.67
C GLU A 243 -16.73 17.57 -0.81
N VAL A 244 -17.02 16.41 -1.41
CA VAL A 244 -17.55 15.25 -0.68
C VAL A 244 -16.50 14.75 0.32
N THR A 245 -15.25 14.54 -0.13
CA THR A 245 -14.17 14.05 0.73
C THR A 245 -13.89 15.02 1.88
N SER A 246 -13.76 16.31 1.58
CA SER A 246 -13.57 17.39 2.56
C SER A 246 -14.73 17.48 3.56
N TYR A 247 -15.97 17.31 3.10
CA TYR A 247 -17.14 17.24 3.98
C TYR A 247 -17.05 16.05 4.95
N LEU A 248 -16.72 14.85 4.45
CA LEU A 248 -16.59 13.64 5.26
C LEU A 248 -15.40 13.73 6.24
N ARG A 249 -14.27 14.32 5.83
CA ARG A 249 -13.10 14.60 6.69
C ARG A 249 -13.47 15.54 7.83
N ARG A 250 -14.16 16.65 7.54
CA ARG A 250 -14.63 17.62 8.56
C ARG A 250 -15.58 16.99 9.58
N LEU A 251 -16.37 15.99 9.17
CA LEU A 251 -17.23 15.24 10.08
C LEU A 251 -16.51 14.13 10.84
N HIS A 252 -15.20 13.93 10.61
CA HIS A 252 -14.39 12.87 11.22
C HIS A 252 -15.04 11.47 11.09
N VAL A 253 -15.63 11.19 9.94
CA VAL A 253 -16.21 9.87 9.63
C VAL A 253 -15.29 9.01 8.78
N LEU A 254 -14.33 9.61 8.06
CA LEU A 254 -13.31 8.87 7.32
C LEU A 254 -12.22 8.40 8.28
N ARG A 255 -12.13 7.09 8.45
CA ARG A 255 -11.14 6.41 9.30
C ARG A 255 -10.24 5.52 8.46
N GLU A 256 -8.95 5.77 8.57
CA GLU A 256 -7.91 4.88 8.07
C GLU A 256 -7.79 3.65 8.99
N ALA A 257 -7.27 2.55 8.45
CA ALA A 257 -6.94 1.39 9.28
C ALA A 257 -5.77 1.75 10.20
N PRO A 258 -5.83 1.45 11.51
CA PRO A 258 -4.66 1.56 12.37
C PRO A 258 -3.56 0.62 11.83
N GLY A 259 -2.42 1.21 11.46
CA GLY A 259 -1.23 0.51 10.99
C GLY A 259 -0.98 0.50 9.48
N VAL A 260 -1.78 1.19 8.67
CA VAL A 260 -1.42 1.54 7.29
C VAL A 260 -1.16 3.04 7.24
N HIS A 261 0.01 3.46 7.74
CA HIS A 261 0.56 4.71 7.25
C HIS A 261 1.03 4.42 5.82
N ASP A 262 0.14 4.61 4.86
CA ASP A 262 0.53 4.74 3.47
C ASP A 262 1.34 6.04 3.39
N THR A 263 2.66 5.93 3.34
CA THR A 263 3.56 7.06 3.02
C THR A 263 3.46 7.43 1.53
N ASN A 264 2.27 7.32 0.92
CA ASN A 264 2.08 7.49 -0.51
C ASN A 264 0.73 8.14 -0.88
N THR A 265 0.12 8.88 0.03
CA THR A 265 -0.98 9.80 -0.36
C THR A 265 -0.97 11.05 0.53
N GLN A 266 0.09 11.84 0.42
CA GLN A 266 0.05 13.28 0.66
C GLN A 266 -0.34 13.88 -0.71
N ASP A 267 -1.59 14.33 -0.91
CA ASP A 267 -2.02 15.69 -0.60
C ASP A 267 -0.90 16.69 -1.01
N GLU A 268 -0.67 16.81 -2.33
CA GLU A 268 0.37 17.66 -2.95
C GLU A 268 0.10 19.16 -2.87
N ASP A 269 -1.05 19.63 -2.38
CA ASP A 269 -1.41 21.04 -2.53
C ASP A 269 -1.85 21.65 -1.19
N GLN A 270 -0.88 22.00 -0.33
CA GLN A 270 -0.74 23.38 0.23
C GLN A 270 0.14 23.55 1.48
N GLU A 271 0.60 22.50 2.18
CA GLU A 271 1.34 22.70 3.46
C GLU A 271 2.77 22.12 3.53
N GLU A 272 3.22 21.31 2.55
CA GLU A 272 4.57 20.69 2.58
C GLU A 272 5.72 21.51 1.94
N GLU A 273 5.44 22.68 1.35
CA GLU A 273 6.50 23.50 0.73
C GLU A 273 7.47 24.17 1.73
N GLU A 274 7.15 24.19 3.02
CA GLU A 274 7.95 24.86 4.06
C GLU A 274 8.88 23.89 4.84
N GLU A 275 8.55 22.59 4.96
CA GLU A 275 9.30 21.68 5.83
C GLU A 275 10.54 21.03 5.16
N TRP A 276 10.55 20.91 3.82
CA TRP A 276 11.65 20.28 3.08
C TRP A 276 12.72 21.25 2.55
N LYS A 277 12.64 22.54 2.90
CA LYS A 277 13.70 23.54 2.63
C LYS A 277 14.69 23.68 3.79
N LEU A 278 15.14 22.58 4.38
CA LEU A 278 16.37 22.62 5.18
C LEU A 278 17.53 23.01 4.26
N LYS A 279 18.09 24.20 4.47
CA LYS A 279 19.26 24.69 3.73
C LYS A 279 20.37 23.63 3.81
N PRO A 280 21.02 23.26 2.68
CA PRO A 280 22.14 22.33 2.71
C PRO A 280 23.18 22.84 3.70
N CYS A 281 23.70 21.98 4.59
CA CYS A 281 24.74 22.39 5.53
C CYS A 281 25.97 22.92 4.77
N ASP A 282 26.44 24.12 5.12
CA ASP A 282 27.52 24.81 4.40
C ASP A 282 28.86 24.04 4.39
N LEU A 283 29.02 23.06 5.29
CA LEU A 283 30.23 22.25 5.41
C LEU A 283 30.18 20.91 4.64
N CYS A 284 29.01 20.28 4.45
CA CYS A 284 28.92 18.98 3.76
C CYS A 284 27.73 18.80 2.81
N GLY A 285 26.84 19.78 2.68
CA GLY A 285 25.69 19.74 1.78
C GLY A 285 24.55 18.81 2.20
N ARG A 286 24.61 18.18 3.39
CA ARG A 286 23.52 17.33 3.89
C ARG A 286 22.33 18.18 4.35
N ARG A 287 21.11 17.69 4.07
CA ARG A 287 19.83 18.38 4.29
C ARG A 287 19.04 17.87 5.51
N TYR A 288 19.72 17.22 6.46
CA TYR A 288 19.14 16.73 7.70
C TYR A 288 19.98 17.18 8.90
N PRO A 289 19.45 17.31 10.13
CA PRO A 289 20.19 17.77 11.30
C PRO A 289 21.40 16.87 11.62
N HIS A 290 22.59 17.44 11.67
CA HIS A 290 23.83 16.74 12.04
C HIS A 290 24.83 17.71 12.64
N GLU A 291 25.75 17.20 13.45
CA GLU A 291 26.87 17.95 14.02
C GLU A 291 28.18 17.53 13.36
N HIS A 292 29.01 18.49 13.00
CA HIS A 292 30.32 18.23 12.42
C HIS A 292 31.32 17.93 13.54
N VAL A 293 31.53 16.65 13.82
CA VAL A 293 32.58 16.21 14.75
C VAL A 293 33.95 16.47 14.10
N ARG A 294 34.59 17.58 14.49
CA ARG A 294 35.97 17.87 14.09
C ARG A 294 36.88 16.79 14.68
N ALA A 295 37.58 16.04 13.83
CA ALA A 295 38.67 15.19 14.28
C ALA A 295 39.74 16.08 14.94
N VAL A 296 40.08 15.79 16.20
CA VAL A 296 40.96 16.58 17.08
C VAL A 296 42.45 16.54 16.65
N TYR A 297 42.78 16.09 15.44
CA TYR A 297 44.16 16.01 14.97
C TYR A 297 44.32 16.64 13.59
N SER A 298 44.49 17.97 13.57
CA SER A 298 45.30 18.68 12.57
C SER A 298 45.42 20.16 12.93
N THR A 299 46.22 20.43 13.96
CA THR A 299 46.91 21.72 14.09
C THR A 299 48.02 21.79 13.03
N CYS A 300 47.82 22.53 11.95
CA CYS A 300 48.94 23.25 11.32
C CYS A 300 48.48 24.57 10.70
N HIS A 301 49.14 25.62 11.17
CA HIS A 301 49.06 27.03 10.82
C HIS A 301 48.82 27.37 9.33
N ARG A 302 47.94 28.35 9.10
CA ARG A 302 48.32 29.52 8.31
C ARG A 302 47.81 30.81 8.97
N ARG A 303 48.77 31.68 9.24
CA ARG A 303 48.71 32.95 9.98
C ARG A 303 47.77 33.96 9.34
N SER A 304 46.99 34.64 10.17
CA SER A 304 46.56 36.02 9.98
C SER A 304 47.79 36.94 10.03
N SER A 305 47.88 37.93 9.14
CA SER A 305 48.56 39.18 9.46
C SER A 305 47.56 40.32 9.35
N ASP A 306 47.30 40.92 10.51
CA ASP A 306 46.50 42.10 10.75
C ASP A 306 47.16 43.40 10.24
N GLY A 307 46.34 44.44 10.15
CA GLY A 307 46.70 45.86 10.30
C GLY A 307 46.94 46.56 8.96
N SER A 308 46.41 47.74 8.65
CA SER A 308 45.92 48.89 9.44
C SER A 308 45.36 49.88 8.38
N GLY A 309 44.28 50.63 8.58
CA GLY A 309 44.25 51.85 9.40
C GLY A 309 44.57 53.10 8.55
N ASP A 310 43.58 53.99 8.45
CA ASP A 310 43.64 55.45 8.26
C ASP A 310 43.73 56.11 6.87
N ASP A 311 42.66 56.87 6.61
CA ASP A 311 42.55 58.31 6.28
C ASP A 311 43.11 58.95 4.98
N ASP A 312 42.19 59.72 4.40
CA ASP A 312 42.31 61.10 3.89
C ASP A 312 42.67 61.43 2.43
N VAL A 313 41.83 62.36 1.90
CA VAL A 313 42.11 63.43 0.92
C VAL A 313 42.30 62.97 -0.55
N GLN A 314 41.55 63.44 -1.57
CA GLN A 314 40.97 64.75 -1.87
C GLN A 314 39.90 64.63 -2.96
#